data_AF-A0A0K8MBW9-F1
#
_entry.id   AF-A0A0K8MBW9-F1
#
_cell.length_a   1.000
_cell.length_b   1.000
_cell.length_c   1.000
_cell.angle_alpha   90.00
_cell.angle_beta   90.00
_cell.angle_gamma   90.00
#
_symmetry.space_group_name_H-M   'P 1'
#
loop_
_entity.id
_entity.type
_entity.pdbx_description
1 polymer ?
#
loop_
_entity_poly.entity_id
_entity_poly.type
_entity_poly.pdbx_seq_one_letter_code
_entity_poly.pdbx_strand_id
1 'polypeptide(L)'
;MFGLGRKTRIADRYVLGGESLRGFEAGGVGPHDTVTKDPLGGQQFYAAGFEVTFPIGLPNELGVKGALFSDTGSVWQSKLTGPNLIDKPSLRVSAGAGLRWKSPMGPIKIDFAEAILKEKSDRTQFVLFGFSSRF
;
A
#
# COMPACT_ATOMS: atom_id res chain seq x y z
N MET A 1 2.57 -21.94 5.14
CA MET A 1 1.76 -23.04 5.72
C MET A 1 0.74 -23.45 4.65
N PHE A 2 0.92 -24.60 3.99
CA PHE A 2 0.06 -25.08 2.90
C PHE A 2 -1.05 -25.97 3.47
N GLY A 3 -2.31 -25.55 3.32
CA GLY A 3 -3.48 -26.33 3.70
C GLY A 3 -4.33 -26.66 2.47
N LEU A 4 -4.31 -27.93 2.07
CA LEU A 4 -5.20 -28.50 1.05
C LEU A 4 -6.66 -28.39 1.53
N GLY A 5 -7.51 -27.68 0.79
CA GLY A 5 -8.97 -27.84 0.87
C GLY A 5 -9.79 -26.92 1.78
N ARG A 6 -9.21 -25.90 2.44
CA ARG A 6 -10.05 -24.88 3.12
C ARG A 6 -10.29 -23.67 2.21
N LYS A 7 -11.57 -23.29 2.04
CA LYS A 7 -11.95 -21.95 1.55
C LYS A 7 -11.19 -20.93 2.41
N THR A 8 -10.25 -20.20 1.83
CA THR A 8 -9.49 -19.17 2.55
C THR A 8 -10.47 -18.16 3.10
N ARG A 9 -10.43 -17.89 4.41
CA ARG A 9 -11.26 -16.83 4.99
C ARG A 9 -10.78 -15.49 4.42
N ILE A 10 -11.67 -14.50 4.37
CA ILE A 10 -11.30 -13.15 3.93
C ILE A 10 -10.15 -12.61 4.79
N ALA A 11 -10.09 -13.00 6.07
CA ALA A 11 -9.00 -12.68 6.99
C ALA A 11 -7.62 -13.23 6.59
N ASP A 12 -7.56 -14.29 5.76
CA ASP A 12 -6.30 -14.91 5.32
C ASP A 12 -5.80 -14.31 3.98
N ARG A 13 -6.48 -13.30 3.44
CA ARG A 13 -6.17 -12.72 2.14
C ARG A 13 -5.21 -11.55 2.27
N TYR A 14 -4.39 -11.37 1.24
CA TYR A 14 -3.50 -10.22 1.12
C TYR A 14 -4.30 -8.99 0.73
N VAL A 15 -3.89 -7.87 1.31
CA VAL A 15 -4.47 -6.55 1.11
C VAL A 15 -3.31 -5.61 0.77
N LEU A 16 -3.46 -4.82 -0.29
CA LEU A 16 -2.47 -3.81 -0.70
C LEU A 16 -3.00 -2.40 -0.45
N GLY A 17 -2.05 -1.49 -0.22
CA GLY A 17 -2.31 -0.08 0.05
C GLY A 17 -1.78 0.35 1.43
N GLY A 18 -1.78 1.65 1.72
CA GLY A 18 -1.11 2.18 2.89
C GLY A 18 0.42 2.00 2.81
N GLU A 19 1.05 1.45 3.85
CA GLU A 19 2.52 1.26 3.91
C GLU A 19 3.06 0.31 2.83
N SER A 20 2.25 -0.63 2.31
CA SER A 20 2.72 -1.61 1.31
C SER A 20 2.70 -1.09 -0.12
N LEU A 21 1.93 -0.03 -0.38
CA LEU A 21 1.74 0.60 -1.69
C LEU A 21 1.19 2.00 -1.45
N ARG A 22 2.09 2.98 -1.24
CA ARG A 22 1.69 4.35 -0.89
C ARG A 22 0.93 4.99 -2.04
N GLY A 23 0.07 5.97 -1.75
CA GLY A 23 -0.80 6.60 -2.76
C GLY A 23 -2.15 5.90 -2.90
N PHE A 24 -2.31 4.74 -2.27
CA PHE A 24 -3.55 3.97 -2.21
C PHE A 24 -3.99 3.78 -0.75
N GLU A 25 -5.29 3.81 -0.50
CA GLU A 25 -5.84 3.49 0.83
C GLU A 25 -5.53 2.03 1.18
N ALA A 26 -5.47 1.68 2.47
CA ALA A 26 -5.32 0.28 2.88
C ALA A 26 -6.52 -0.55 2.38
N GLY A 27 -6.26 -1.51 1.48
CA GLY A 27 -7.31 -2.24 0.76
C GLY A 27 -7.96 -1.46 -0.36
N GLY A 28 -7.39 -0.33 -0.74
CA GLY A 28 -7.81 0.45 -1.89
C GLY A 28 -7.49 -0.23 -3.23
N VAL A 29 -6.63 -1.25 -3.25
CA VAL A 29 -6.22 -1.97 -4.47
C VAL A 29 -6.60 -3.44 -4.39
N GLY A 30 -7.15 -3.98 -5.48
CA GLY A 30 -7.43 -5.41 -5.62
C GLY A 30 -8.85 -5.72 -6.07
N PRO A 31 -9.30 -6.95 -5.84
CA PRO A 31 -10.69 -7.32 -6.06
C PRO A 31 -11.62 -6.64 -5.05
N HIS A 32 -12.62 -5.94 -5.56
CA HIS A 32 -13.70 -5.34 -4.78
C HIS A 32 -15.05 -5.94 -5.20
N ASP A 33 -15.99 -5.96 -4.25
CA ASP A 33 -17.40 -6.23 -4.55
C ASP A 33 -17.97 -5.04 -5.34
N THR A 34 -18.62 -5.27 -6.49
CA THR A 34 -19.13 -4.15 -7.31
C THR A 34 -20.35 -3.45 -6.71
N VAL A 35 -21.00 -4.04 -5.71
CA VAL A 35 -22.19 -3.50 -5.03
C VAL A 35 -21.80 -2.76 -3.75
N THR A 36 -21.10 -3.42 -2.82
CA THR A 36 -20.72 -2.78 -1.55
C THR A 36 -19.42 -1.97 -1.65
N LYS A 37 -18.65 -2.17 -2.74
CA LYS A 37 -17.31 -1.62 -2.95
C LYS A 37 -16.28 -2.12 -1.95
N ASP A 38 -16.59 -3.10 -1.12
CA ASP A 38 -15.68 -3.58 -0.08
C ASP A 38 -14.47 -4.31 -0.66
N PRO A 39 -13.28 -4.13 -0.06
CA PRO A 39 -12.10 -4.85 -0.48
C PRO A 39 -12.21 -6.32 -0.09
N LEU A 40 -12.13 -7.19 -1.09
CA LEU A 40 -12.21 -8.63 -0.89
C LEU A 40 -10.82 -9.24 -0.67
N GLY A 41 -9.75 -8.53 -1.02
CA GLY A 41 -8.38 -9.04 -0.97
C GLY A 41 -8.11 -10.18 -1.96
N GLY A 42 -6.84 -10.54 -2.10
CA GLY A 42 -6.39 -11.59 -3.02
C GLY A 42 -5.59 -12.69 -2.34
N GLN A 43 -5.53 -13.86 -2.96
CA GLN A 43 -4.66 -14.95 -2.52
C GLN A 43 -3.22 -14.80 -3.02
N GLN A 44 -3.04 -14.01 -4.08
CA GLN A 44 -1.73 -13.73 -4.66
C GLN A 44 -1.52 -12.24 -4.73
N PHE A 45 -0.29 -11.82 -4.46
CA PHE A 45 0.11 -10.43 -4.58
C PHE A 45 1.59 -10.34 -5.00
N TYR A 46 1.96 -9.22 -5.58
CA TYR A 46 3.33 -8.74 -5.60
C TYR A 46 3.34 -7.27 -5.16
N ALA A 47 4.42 -6.89 -4.49
CA ALA A 47 4.70 -5.51 -4.15
C ALA A 47 6.21 -5.28 -4.24
N ALA A 48 6.60 -4.17 -4.85
CA ALA A 48 7.98 -3.73 -4.95
C ALA A 48 8.02 -2.22 -4.71
N GLY A 49 9.02 -1.75 -3.97
CA GLY A 49 9.17 -0.34 -3.66
C GLY A 49 10.65 0.04 -3.69
N PHE A 50 10.91 1.23 -4.23
CA PHE A 50 12.22 1.85 -4.23
C PHE A 50 12.12 3.17 -3.48
N GLU A 51 13.03 3.39 -2.53
CA GLU A 51 13.10 4.63 -1.76
C GLU A 51 14.55 5.11 -1.68
N VAL A 52 14.73 6.40 -1.90
CA VAL A 52 15.99 7.12 -1.78
C VAL A 52 15.80 8.25 -0.78
N THR A 53 16.71 8.35 0.20
CA THR A 53 16.69 9.41 1.20
C THR A 53 17.89 10.33 1.05
N PHE A 54 17.68 11.63 1.24
CA PHE A 54 18.72 12.65 1.10
C PHE A 54 18.61 13.72 2.19
N PRO A 55 19.71 14.39 2.53
CA PRO A 55 19.67 15.56 3.41
C PRO A 55 18.92 16.71 2.72
N ILE A 56 18.06 17.41 3.47
CA ILE A 56 17.26 18.53 2.95
C ILE A 56 17.80 19.91 3.40
N GLY A 57 19.06 19.97 3.83
CA GLY A 57 19.71 21.20 4.30
C GLY A 57 19.39 21.59 5.75
N LEU A 58 18.62 20.78 6.47
CA LEU A 58 18.43 20.94 7.90
C LEU A 58 19.65 20.40 8.68
N PRO A 59 19.98 20.98 9.86
CA PRO A 59 20.99 20.43 10.74
C PRO A 59 20.76 18.94 11.02
N ASN A 60 21.81 18.13 10.89
CA ASN A 60 21.73 16.68 11.07
C ASN A 60 21.20 16.29 12.47
N GLU A 61 21.39 17.16 13.46
CA GLU A 61 20.90 17.03 14.83
C GLU A 61 19.37 16.94 14.92
N LEU A 62 18.64 17.56 13.98
CA LEU A 62 17.17 17.47 13.92
C LEU A 62 16.70 16.09 13.43
N GLY A 63 17.59 15.29 12.84
CA GLY A 63 17.27 13.94 12.38
C GLY A 63 16.23 13.88 11.26
N VAL A 64 16.04 14.97 10.50
CA VAL A 64 15.07 15.06 9.39
C VAL A 64 15.77 14.84 8.06
N LYS A 65 15.23 13.93 7.24
CA LYS A 65 15.66 13.68 5.87
C LYS A 65 14.48 13.76 4.91
N GLY A 66 14.77 14.14 3.68
CA GLY A 66 13.84 13.98 2.57
C GLY A 66 13.90 12.56 2.04
N ALA A 67 12.80 12.11 1.46
CA ALA A 67 12.67 10.84 0.78
C ALA A 67 11.98 11.05 -0.57
N LEU A 68 12.42 10.33 -1.58
CA LEU A 68 11.70 10.13 -2.83
C LEU A 68 11.48 8.63 -2.99
N PHE A 69 10.31 8.24 -3.45
CA PHE A 69 9.97 6.84 -3.60
C PHE A 69 9.09 6.56 -4.81
N SER A 70 9.12 5.31 -5.24
CA SER A 70 8.14 4.74 -6.15
C SER A 70 7.79 3.34 -5.70
N ASP A 71 6.49 3.06 -5.63
CA ASP A 71 5.97 1.76 -5.27
C ASP A 71 5.15 1.20 -6.43
N THR A 72 5.17 -0.12 -6.56
CA THR A 72 4.34 -0.84 -7.50
C THR A 72 3.83 -2.12 -6.89
N GLY A 73 2.61 -2.51 -7.23
CA GLY A 73 2.03 -3.74 -6.73
C GLY A 73 0.80 -4.17 -7.48
N SER A 74 0.39 -5.40 -7.24
CA SER A 74 -0.90 -5.93 -7.65
C SER A 74 -1.31 -7.03 -6.69
N VAL A 75 -2.62 -7.20 -6.53
CA VAL A 75 -3.23 -8.27 -5.74
C VAL A 75 -4.43 -8.79 -6.51
N TRP A 76 -4.51 -10.12 -6.63
CA TRP A 76 -5.51 -10.80 -7.46
C TRP A 76 -5.86 -12.19 -6.89
N GLN A 77 -6.77 -12.89 -7.57
CA GLN A 77 -7.29 -14.20 -7.21
C GLN A 77 -8.05 -14.20 -5.87
N SER A 78 -9.29 -13.73 -5.91
CA SER A 78 -10.20 -13.79 -4.75
C SER A 78 -10.90 -15.16 -4.60
N LYS A 79 -10.79 -16.07 -5.59
CA LYS A 79 -11.54 -17.36 -5.70
C LYS A 79 -13.07 -17.24 -5.58
N LEU A 80 -13.61 -16.02 -5.63
CA LEU A 80 -15.04 -15.78 -5.66
C LEU A 80 -15.44 -15.64 -7.13
N THR A 81 -16.28 -16.54 -7.63
CA THR A 81 -16.79 -16.48 -9.01
C THR A 81 -18.23 -16.00 -8.93
N GLY A 82 -18.49 -14.78 -9.41
CA GLY A 82 -19.80 -14.15 -9.43
C GLY A 82 -19.85 -13.01 -10.45
N PRO A 83 -21.05 -12.60 -10.91
CA PRO A 83 -21.20 -11.56 -11.94
C PRO A 83 -20.75 -10.16 -11.49
N ASN A 84 -20.55 -9.97 -10.19
CA ASN A 84 -20.33 -8.68 -9.53
C ASN A 84 -18.90 -8.54 -8.97
N LEU A 85 -17.91 -9.11 -9.65
CA LEU A 85 -16.54 -9.19 -9.15
C LEU A 85 -15.51 -8.80 -10.21
N ILE A 86 -14.57 -7.93 -9.82
CA ILE A 86 -13.46 -7.50 -10.66
C ILE A 86 -12.18 -8.17 -10.16
N ASP A 87 -11.74 -9.24 -10.81
CA ASP A 87 -10.49 -9.96 -10.47
C ASP A 87 -9.57 -9.98 -11.68
N LYS A 88 -8.77 -8.92 -11.83
CA LYS A 88 -7.76 -8.79 -12.87
C LYS A 88 -6.40 -8.48 -12.22
N PRO A 89 -5.32 -9.13 -12.66
CA PRO A 89 -3.96 -8.77 -12.25
C PRO A 89 -3.53 -7.47 -12.93
N SER A 90 -4.12 -6.33 -12.53
CA SER A 90 -3.69 -5.02 -13.05
C SER A 90 -2.53 -4.48 -12.22
N LEU A 91 -1.52 -3.96 -12.90
CA LEU A 91 -0.37 -3.30 -12.28
C LEU A 91 -0.80 -1.94 -11.70
N ARG A 92 -0.49 -1.69 -10.44
CA ARG A 92 -0.63 -0.37 -9.81
C ARG A 92 0.74 0.21 -9.56
N VAL A 93 0.87 1.51 -9.78
CA VAL A 93 2.13 2.25 -9.63
C VAL A 93 1.84 3.57 -8.96
N SER A 94 2.67 3.93 -8.00
CA SER A 94 2.69 5.25 -7.38
C SER A 94 4.12 5.77 -7.28
N ALA A 95 4.23 7.09 -7.16
CA ALA A 95 5.45 7.75 -6.78
C ALA A 95 5.14 8.91 -5.84
N GLY A 96 6.14 9.32 -5.08
CA GLY A 96 5.93 10.35 -4.09
C GLY A 96 7.20 10.85 -3.45
N ALA A 97 6.99 11.82 -2.58
CA ALA A 97 8.01 12.41 -1.75
C ALA A 97 7.59 12.30 -0.29
N GLY A 98 8.55 12.25 0.61
CA GLY A 98 8.27 12.13 2.03
C GLY A 98 9.33 12.75 2.91
N LEU A 99 8.99 12.83 4.19
CA LEU A 99 9.89 13.22 5.25
C LEU A 99 10.12 12.03 6.18
N ARG A 100 11.37 11.85 6.57
CA ARG A 100 11.82 10.84 7.54
C ARG A 100 12.38 11.59 8.73
N TRP A 101 11.67 11.56 9.84
CA TRP A 101 12.07 12.26 11.06
C TRP A 101 12.37 11.27 12.17
N LYS A 102 13.63 11.26 12.63
CA LYS A 102 14.02 10.55 13.85
C LYS A 102 13.70 11.43 15.06
N SER A 103 12.42 11.48 15.44
CA SER A 103 11.99 12.27 16.60
C SER A 103 12.45 11.62 17.92
N PRO A 104 12.54 12.39 19.02
CA PRO A 104 12.86 11.85 20.35
C PRO A 104 11.92 10.74 20.83
N MET A 105 10.67 10.75 20.36
CA MET A 105 9.64 9.75 20.71
C MET A 105 9.58 8.56 19.74
N GLY A 106 10.40 8.57 18.69
CA GLY A 106 10.49 7.49 17.69
C GLY A 106 10.49 7.98 16.23
N PRO A 107 10.74 7.07 15.27
CA PRO A 107 10.67 7.39 13.85
C PRO A 107 9.27 7.78 13.38
N ILE A 108 9.17 8.96 12.77
CA ILE A 108 7.98 9.49 12.11
C ILE A 108 8.22 9.54 10.61
N LYS A 109 7.24 9.07 9.84
CA LYS A 109 7.22 9.15 8.38
C LYS A 109 6.00 9.93 7.93
N ILE A 110 6.21 10.86 7.01
CA ILE A 110 5.14 11.58 6.33
C ILE A 110 5.38 11.38 4.84
N ASP A 111 4.45 10.72 4.16
CA ASP A 111 4.56 10.41 2.74
C ASP A 111 3.42 11.09 1.97
N PHE A 112 3.80 11.79 0.90
CA PHE A 112 2.91 12.37 -0.08
C PHE A 112 3.07 11.56 -1.37
N ALA A 113 2.05 10.78 -1.70
CA ALA A 113 2.10 9.81 -2.78
C ALA A 113 0.96 10.03 -3.77
N GLU A 114 1.30 9.99 -5.04
CA GLU A 114 0.32 10.05 -6.12
C GLU A 114 0.28 8.72 -6.87
N ALA A 115 -0.94 8.22 -7.09
CA ALA A 115 -1.19 7.02 -7.86
C ALA A 115 -1.09 7.33 -9.36
N ILE A 116 0.02 6.95 -9.97
CA ILE A 116 0.33 7.16 -11.40
C ILE A 116 -0.49 6.20 -12.26
N LEU A 117 -0.49 4.91 -11.90
CA LEU A 117 -1.24 3.88 -12.61
C LEU A 117 -2.24 3.24 -11.64
N LYS A 118 -3.54 3.44 -11.92
CA LYS A 118 -4.66 3.00 -11.08
C LYS A 118 -5.84 2.57 -11.93
N GLU A 119 -6.67 1.70 -11.38
CA GLU A 119 -7.96 1.31 -11.95
C GLU A 119 -9.09 2.22 -11.43
N LYS A 120 -10.21 2.26 -12.16
CA LYS A 120 -11.38 3.07 -11.77
C LYS A 120 -12.00 2.67 -10.43
N SER A 121 -11.84 1.41 -10.04
CA SER A 121 -12.33 0.87 -8.77
C SER A 121 -11.35 1.10 -7.61
N ASP A 122 -10.12 1.53 -7.88
CA ASP A 122 -9.11 1.68 -6.83
C ASP A 122 -9.37 2.93 -5.99
N ARG A 123 -9.09 2.84 -4.68
CA ARG A 123 -9.18 3.97 -3.75
C ARG A 123 -7.79 4.54 -3.47
N THR A 124 -7.64 5.85 -3.67
CA THR A 124 -6.35 6.55 -3.54
C THR A 124 -6.27 7.35 -2.26
N GLN A 125 -5.10 7.35 -1.62
CA GLN A 125 -4.81 8.16 -0.44
C GLN A 125 -3.55 8.98 -0.68
N PHE A 126 -3.68 10.31 -0.68
CA PHE A 126 -2.55 11.19 -1.02
C PHE A 126 -1.52 11.32 0.10
N VAL A 127 -1.97 11.40 1.36
CA VAL A 127 -1.10 11.58 2.53
C VAL A 127 -1.14 10.37 3.43
N LEU A 128 0.02 9.84 3.78
CA LEU A 128 0.19 8.75 4.73
C LEU A 128 1.08 9.19 5.90
N PHE A 129 0.60 8.95 7.12
CA PHE A 129 1.35 9.18 8.35
C PHE A 129 1.73 7.84 8.96
N GLY A 130 3.03 7.59 9.09
CA GLY A 130 3.58 6.38 9.66
C GLY A 130 4.29 6.68 10.99
N PHE A 131 3.87 6.00 12.05
CA PHE A 131 4.56 6.01 13.34
C PHE A 131 5.05 4.59 13.61
N SER A 132 6.36 4.42 13.76
CA SER A 132 6.94 3.13 14.16
C SER A 132 7.43 3.24 15.60
N SER A 133 6.74 2.58 16.53
CA SER A 133 7.27 2.36 17.87
C SER A 133 7.97 1.00 17.90
N ARG A 134 9.24 0.98 18.33
CA ARG A 134 9.89 -0.27 18.77
C ARG A 134 9.67 -0.35 20.27
N PHE A 135 8.86 -1.31 20.72
CA PHE A 135 8.83 -1.76 22.10
C PHE A 135 9.56 -3.09 22.19
#